data_AF-A0A961TB23-F1
#
_entry.id   AF-A0A961TB23-F1
#
_cell.length_a   1.000
_cell.length_b   1.000
_cell.length_c   1.000
_cell.angle_alpha   90.00
_cell.angle_beta   90.00
_cell.angle_gamma   90.00
#
_symmetry.space_group_name_H-M   'P 1'
#
loop_
_entity.id
_entity.type
_entity.pdbx_description
1 polymer ?
#
loop_
_entity_poly.entity_id
_entity_poly.type
_entity_poly.pdbx_seq_one_letter_code
_entity_poly.pdbx_strand_id
1 'polypeptide(L)' 'MSAWMDVIGIGEDGMDGLSPAARALVESAEVVIGGDRHHQLSANVSAERVAWPSPFDAMIDT' A
#
# COMPACT_ATOMS: atom_id res chain seq x y z
N MET A 1 8.86 14.67 -15.32
CA MET A 1 7.99 13.50 -15.00
C MET A 1 7.12 13.91 -13.83
N SER A 2 5.80 13.74 -13.92
CA SER A 2 4.94 13.87 -12.75
C SER A 2 5.17 12.66 -11.87
N ALA A 3 5.26 12.85 -10.55
CA ALA A 3 5.13 11.72 -9.63
C ALA A 3 3.76 11.08 -9.85
N TRP A 4 3.72 9.75 -9.85
CA TRP A 4 2.50 8.96 -10.00
C TRP A 4 2.46 7.93 -8.85
N MET A 5 1.25 7.57 -8.42
CA MET A 5 1.02 6.62 -7.35
C MET A 5 -0.25 5.83 -7.66
N ASP A 6 -0.25 4.53 -7.39
CA ASP A 6 -1.44 3.69 -7.44
C ASP A 6 -2.16 3.68 -6.09
N VAL A 7 -3.49 3.78 -6.13
CA VAL A 7 -4.33 3.61 -4.94
C VAL A 7 -5.08 2.29 -5.08
N ILE A 8 -4.68 1.29 -4.30
CA ILE A 8 -5.24 -0.06 -4.34
C ILE A 8 -6.08 -0.30 -3.08
N GLY A 9 -7.37 -0.64 -3.28
CA GLY A 9 -8.21 -1.13 -2.19
C GLY A 9 -7.95 -2.61 -1.93
N ILE A 10 -7.76 -3.00 -0.67
CA ILE A 10 -7.54 -4.40 -0.26
C ILE A 10 -8.59 -4.80 0.78
N GLY A 11 -9.31 -5.88 0.49
CA GLY A 11 -10.34 -6.45 1.37
C GLY A 11 -9.75 -7.37 2.43
N GLU A 12 -10.62 -8.02 3.22
CA GLU A 12 -10.20 -8.93 4.29
C GLU A 12 -9.48 -10.18 3.76
N ASP A 13 -9.76 -10.58 2.52
CA ASP A 13 -9.09 -11.67 1.82
C ASP A 13 -7.64 -11.34 1.42
N GLY A 14 -7.18 -10.12 1.71
CA GLY A 14 -5.80 -9.68 1.47
C GLY A 14 -5.41 -9.77 -0.01
N MET A 15 -4.17 -10.21 -0.26
CA MET A 15 -3.61 -10.34 -1.62
C MET A 15 -4.40 -11.30 -2.52
N ASP A 16 -5.14 -12.25 -1.95
CA ASP A 16 -5.87 -13.26 -2.72
C ASP A 16 -7.22 -12.74 -3.23
N GLY A 17 -7.75 -11.68 -2.61
CA GLY A 17 -8.93 -10.96 -3.08
C GLY A 17 -8.65 -9.93 -4.19
N LEU A 18 -7.38 -9.68 -4.53
CA LEU A 18 -7.01 -8.70 -5.54
C LEU A 18 -7.17 -9.25 -6.96
N SER A 19 -7.56 -8.36 -7.90
CA SER A 19 -7.48 -8.69 -9.32
C SER A 19 -6.01 -8.92 -9.73
N PRO A 20 -5.75 -9.69 -10.79
CA PRO A 20 -4.37 -9.92 -11.25
C PRO A 20 -3.59 -8.63 -11.52
N ALA A 21 -4.24 -7.59 -12.04
CA ALA A 21 -3.61 -6.30 -12.30
C ALA A 21 -3.26 -5.56 -11.00
N ALA A 22 -4.19 -5.50 -10.03
CA ALA A 22 -3.93 -4.85 -8.74
C ALA A 22 -2.85 -5.59 -7.95
N ARG A 23 -2.87 -6.93 -7.97
CA ARG A 23 -1.86 -7.76 -7.34
C ARG A 23 -0.47 -7.51 -7.91
N ALA A 24 -0.34 -7.45 -9.23
CA ALA A 24 0.93 -7.16 -9.89
C ALA A 24 1.49 -5.78 -9.49
N LEU A 25 0.65 -4.75 -9.38
CA LEU A 25 1.08 -3.43 -8.93
C LEU A 25 1.62 -3.48 -7.50
N VAL A 26 0.88 -4.12 -6.59
CA VAL A 26 1.29 -4.27 -5.17
C VAL A 26 2.58 -5.09 -5.03
N GLU A 27 2.74 -6.16 -5.81
CA GLU A 27 3.96 -6.99 -5.83
C GLU A 27 5.16 -6.27 -6.43
N SER A 28 4.95 -5.37 -7.40
CA SER A 28 6.00 -4.59 -8.05
C SER A 28 6.35 -3.27 -7.34
N ALA A 29 5.54 -2.87 -6.35
CA ALA A 29 5.73 -1.61 -5.65
C ALA A 29 7.04 -1.62 -4.86
N GLU A 30 7.84 -0.57 -5.05
CA GLU A 30 9.06 -0.38 -4.26
C GLU A 30 8.75 0.13 -2.85
N VAL A 31 7.67 0.91 -2.71
CA VAL A 31 7.19 1.50 -1.46
C VAL A 31 5.69 1.28 -1.34
N VAL A 32 5.24 0.81 -0.17
CA VAL A 32 3.83 0.69 0.19
C VAL A 32 3.54 1.57 1.40
N ILE A 33 2.62 2.51 1.22
CA ILE A 33 2.11 3.38 2.28
C ILE A 33 0.75 2.85 2.72
N GLY A 34 0.55 2.62 4.02
CA GLY A 34 -0.71 2.04 4.50
C GLY A 34 -0.81 1.99 6.02
N GLY A 35 -2.03 1.83 6.53
CA GLY A 35 -2.25 1.53 7.95
C GLY A 35 -1.85 0.08 8.28
N ASP A 36 -1.59 -0.20 9.56
CA ASP A 36 -1.12 -1.51 10.04
C ASP A 36 -1.96 -2.69 9.53
N ARG A 37 -3.29 -2.54 9.50
CA ARG A 37 -4.21 -3.55 8.97
C ARG A 37 -3.89 -3.90 7.51
N HIS A 38 -3.67 -2.90 6.66
CA HIS A 38 -3.36 -3.12 5.23
C HIS A 38 -1.95 -3.70 5.04
N HIS A 39 -1.00 -3.34 5.92
CA HIS A 39 0.32 -3.97 5.89
C HIS A 39 0.28 -5.46 6.21
N GLN A 40 -0.53 -5.88 7.20
CA GLN A 40 -0.73 -7.30 7.51
C GLN A 40 -1.36 -8.05 6.33
N LEU A 41 -2.33 -7.44 5.66
CA LEU A 41 -3.03 -8.03 4.49
C LEU A 41 -2.17 -8.13 3.23
N SER A 42 -1.01 -7.45 3.20
CA SER A 42 -0.06 -7.42 2.08
C SER A 42 1.31 -7.98 2.45
N ALA A 43 1.45 -8.73 3.55
CA ALA A 43 2.75 -9.11 4.14
C ALA A 43 3.74 -9.79 3.19
N ASN A 44 3.25 -10.42 2.11
CA ASN A 44 4.06 -11.16 1.14
C ASN A 44 4.83 -10.29 0.13
N VAL A 45 4.77 -8.95 0.22
CA VAL A 45 5.53 -8.06 -0.67
C VAL A 45 6.85 -7.60 -0.06
N SER A 46 7.87 -7.43 -0.91
CA SER A 46 9.22 -6.99 -0.55
C SER A 46 9.38 -5.47 -0.46
N ALA A 47 8.29 -4.72 -0.62
CA ALA A 47 8.30 -3.26 -0.60
C ALA A 47 8.77 -2.70 0.75
N GLU A 48 9.40 -1.52 0.72
CA GLU A 48 9.53 -0.68 1.91
C GLU A 48 8.12 -0.33 2.42
N ARG A 49 7.93 -0.39 3.74
CA ARG A 49 6.64 -0.10 4.36
C ARG A 49 6.70 1.19 5.14
N VAL A 50 5.87 2.13 4.73
CA VAL A 50 5.69 3.40 5.44
C VAL A 50 4.32 3.36 6.12
N ALA A 51 4.35 3.29 7.45
CA ALA A 51 3.14 3.32 8.23
C ALA A 51 2.41 4.66 8.04
N TRP A 52 1.11 4.57 7.83
CA TRP A 52 0.23 5.72 7.79
C TRP A 52 0.13 6.33 9.21
N PRO A 53 0.60 7.56 9.44
CA PRO A 53 0.48 8.19 10.74
C PRO A 53 -0.97 8.55 11.02
N SER A 54 -1.30 8.64 12.30
CA SER A 54 -2.57 9.18 12.77
C SER A 54 -2.28 10.45 13.57
N PRO A 55 -2.74 11.63 13.11
CA PRO A 55 -3.55 11.88 11.90
C PRO A 55 -2.74 11.82 10.58
N PHE A 56 -3.41 11.70 9.43
CA PHE A 56 -2.76 11.52 8.13
C PHE A 56 -1.88 12.71 7.71
N ASP A 57 -2.35 13.91 8.02
CA ASP A 57 -1.66 15.16 7.71
C ASP A 57 -0.30 15.29 8.41
N ALA A 58 0.00 14.44 9.40
CA ALA A 58 1.34 14.32 9.96
C ALA A 58 2.41 13.83 8.95
N MET A 59 2.03 13.39 7.75
CA MET A 59 2.97 13.11 6.65
C MET A 59 3.40 14.35 5.84
N ILE A 60 2.80 15.51 6.08
CA ILE A 60 3.04 16.72 5.29
C ILE A 60 3.75 17.76 6.17
N ASP A 61 4.90 18.25 5.73
CA ASP A 61 5.49 19.48 6.29
C ASP A 61 4.70 20.68 5.74
N THR A 62 4.15 21.49 6.66
CA THR A 62 3.39 22.71 6.33
C THR A 62 4.27 23.96 6.30
#